data_AF-A0A964P9I8-F1
#
_entry.id   AF-A0A964P9I8-F1
#
_cell.length_a   1.000
_cell.length_b   1.000
_cell.length_c   1.000
_cell.angle_alpha   90.00
_cell.angle_beta   90.00
_cell.angle_gamma   90.00
#
_symmetry.space_group_name_H-M   'P 1'
#
loop_
_entity.id
_entity.type
_entity.pdbx_description
1 polymer ?
#
loop_
_entity_poly.entity_id
_entity_poly.type
_entity_poly.pdbx_seq_one_letter_code
_entity_poly.pdbx_strand_id
1 'polypeptide(L)'
;MRRSEGVDAVKNYMHQALKELANQQVRFAPPARRLEQLKRAEHLLTEIDPKRAYPYQFICFRVTDFRSDANAALLVPGEDLIHDLGLWINELASSLPAIPVEDVHEPVMTLDEMSKKLNVTTKTINRWRKRGLIGIPVVCNGRRQMGFLPSLVDPFLAANKNRIEKSGKFTLLTPAEKDDILRRARRFARLGLGTLSEVSRRIARRLGRSTETVRYTIKNFDRAHPEQALYPEVTGPMDSSTKMVIYNSYRRGMDVDTLAKNFQRNRSSMYRVLSEIRAQRLLDQPIEYIYNESFDDAAQAARIVGSMPDADVFELHRRQMRIPKDAPPELISNYEMPLLTKDQEQHLFRKMNFLKQRASKMLAEMKLPSGLINYAKLRVETLDQIEASLKDAAEIKETLIRCNMRLVTSIAKRHSGQAENFFELLSDGNISLMRAVEKFDYFRGNKFSTYASWAIMKNFARSIPDEKNRRERFVTGNEEVFDAAVDKRTDEKECLAAAEQATVKVNRLLDYLEPREREIIRMRAGLDNGADGMTLEKIGEKLGITKERVRQLNVRAMKKLRTIVEKHKEEV
;
A
#
# COMPACT_ATOMS: atom_id res chain seq x y z
N MET A 1 10.70 -9.05 -48.07
CA MET A 1 11.21 -10.26 -47.36
C MET A 1 10.93 -10.07 -45.88
N ARG A 2 9.89 -10.74 -45.35
CA ARG A 2 9.62 -11.05 -43.93
C ARG A 2 8.21 -11.67 -43.92
N ARG A 3 8.15 -12.96 -44.27
CA ARG A 3 6.93 -13.76 -44.12
C ARG A 3 6.78 -14.06 -42.63
N SER A 4 5.57 -13.81 -42.16
CA SER A 4 4.97 -14.14 -40.87
C SER A 4 5.39 -15.52 -40.32
N GLU A 5 6.30 -15.52 -39.35
CA GLU A 5 6.37 -16.53 -38.30
C GLU A 5 5.28 -16.19 -37.28
N GLY A 6 4.14 -16.86 -37.35
CA GLY A 6 3.04 -16.51 -36.47
C GLY A 6 1.75 -17.27 -36.67
N VAL A 7 1.79 -18.56 -37.04
CA VAL A 7 0.63 -19.48 -36.91
C VAL A 7 1.12 -20.93 -36.77
N ASP A 8 1.71 -21.32 -35.64
CA ASP A 8 1.99 -22.74 -35.35
C ASP A 8 1.72 -23.10 -33.88
N ALA A 9 0.57 -22.64 -33.38
CA ALA A 9 0.00 -23.23 -32.18
C ALA A 9 -0.95 -24.37 -32.60
N VAL A 10 -0.70 -25.58 -32.07
CA VAL A 10 -1.56 -26.79 -32.05
C VAL A 10 -1.26 -27.87 -33.10
N LYS A 11 -0.07 -28.49 -33.03
CA LYS A 11 0.20 -29.89 -33.42
C LYS A 11 1.42 -30.47 -32.63
N ASN A 12 1.25 -30.69 -31.33
CA ASN A 12 2.27 -31.41 -30.55
C ASN A 12 1.94 -32.91 -30.54
N TYR A 13 2.71 -33.66 -31.30
CA TYR A 13 2.91 -35.08 -31.05
C TYR A 13 3.60 -35.25 -29.70
N MET A 14 3.23 -36.29 -28.95
CA MET A 14 3.88 -36.65 -27.69
C MET A 14 5.23 -37.32 -27.95
N HIS A 15 5.34 -38.07 -29.05
CA HIS A 15 6.57 -38.74 -29.46
C HIS A 15 7.09 -38.18 -30.78
N GLN A 16 8.31 -37.64 -30.74
CA GLN A 16 8.96 -37.05 -31.92
C GLN A 16 9.19 -38.07 -33.05
N ALA A 17 9.49 -39.33 -32.70
CA ALA A 17 9.68 -40.41 -33.67
C ALA A 17 8.43 -40.70 -34.53
N LEU A 18 7.22 -40.54 -33.97
CA LEU A 18 5.96 -40.70 -34.71
C LEU A 18 5.69 -39.49 -35.60
N LYS A 19 6.03 -38.29 -35.13
CA LYS A 19 5.97 -37.06 -35.95
C LYS A 19 6.87 -37.14 -37.18
N GLU A 20 8.09 -37.62 -37.02
CA GLU A 20 9.05 -37.78 -38.12
C GLU A 20 8.56 -38.80 -39.15
N LEU A 21 8.04 -39.94 -38.69
CA LEU A 21 7.47 -40.97 -39.56
C LEU A 21 6.23 -40.46 -40.33
N ALA A 22 5.34 -39.74 -39.65
CA ALA A 22 4.17 -39.11 -40.28
C ALA A 22 4.58 -38.10 -41.36
N ASN A 23 5.56 -37.24 -41.06
CA ASN A 23 6.09 -36.26 -42.01
C ASN A 23 6.76 -36.92 -43.23
N GLN A 24 7.51 -38.00 -43.02
CA GLN A 24 8.14 -38.75 -44.12
C GLN A 24 7.10 -39.32 -45.07
N GLN A 25 6.03 -39.92 -44.54
CA GLN A 25 4.96 -40.44 -45.38
C GLN A 25 4.24 -39.34 -46.17
N VAL A 26 3.91 -38.22 -45.53
CA VAL A 26 3.23 -37.09 -46.19
C VAL A 26 4.09 -36.51 -47.32
N ARG A 27 5.42 -36.44 -47.14
CA ARG A 27 6.35 -35.83 -48.11
C ARG A 27 6.72 -36.76 -49.27
N PHE A 28 6.91 -38.05 -49.00
CA PHE A 28 7.56 -38.96 -49.96
C PHE A 28 6.64 -40.06 -50.52
N ALA A 29 5.51 -40.37 -49.87
CA ALA A 29 4.65 -41.46 -50.33
C ALA A 29 3.66 -41.00 -51.44
N PRO A 30 3.49 -41.77 -52.53
CA PRO A 30 2.47 -41.51 -53.55
C PRO A 30 1.05 -41.47 -52.98
N PRO A 31 0.09 -40.75 -53.59
CA PRO A 31 -1.30 -40.65 -53.10
C PRO A 31 -1.98 -42.01 -52.83
N ALA A 32 -1.79 -42.99 -53.71
CA ALA A 32 -2.34 -44.34 -53.54
C ALA A 32 -1.78 -45.06 -52.29
N ARG A 33 -0.47 -44.93 -52.04
CA ARG A 33 0.18 -45.48 -50.84
C ARG A 33 -0.24 -44.74 -49.57
N ARG A 34 -0.44 -43.43 -49.62
CA ARG A 34 -0.94 -42.66 -48.48
C ARG A 34 -2.37 -43.05 -48.10
N LEU A 35 -3.22 -43.37 -49.07
CA LEU A 35 -4.56 -43.89 -48.82
C LEU A 35 -4.53 -45.29 -48.17
N GLU A 36 -3.61 -46.17 -48.61
CA GLU A 36 -3.40 -47.48 -48.00
C GLU A 36 -2.90 -47.35 -46.54
N GLN A 37 -1.91 -46.49 -46.31
CA GLN A 37 -1.35 -46.20 -44.98
C GLN A 37 -2.39 -45.56 -44.05
N LEU A 38 -3.28 -44.71 -44.59
CA LEU A 38 -4.41 -44.14 -43.84
C LEU A 38 -5.32 -45.25 -43.31
N LYS A 39 -5.77 -46.16 -44.17
CA LYS A 39 -6.63 -47.31 -43.79
C LYS A 39 -5.95 -48.20 -42.75
N ARG A 40 -4.64 -48.43 -42.88
CA ARG A 40 -3.86 -49.22 -41.92
C ARG A 40 -3.72 -48.52 -40.56
N ALA A 41 -3.47 -47.21 -40.55
CA ALA A 41 -3.42 -46.42 -39.32
C ALA A 41 -4.77 -46.37 -38.60
N GLU A 42 -5.87 -46.28 -39.35
CA GLU A 42 -7.23 -46.38 -38.82
C GLU A 42 -7.50 -47.72 -38.14
N HIS A 43 -7.15 -48.81 -38.82
CA HIS A 43 -7.31 -50.15 -38.28
C HIS A 43 -6.48 -50.34 -36.99
N LEU A 44 -5.23 -49.88 -36.99
CA LEU A 44 -4.37 -49.91 -35.81
C LEU A 44 -4.98 -49.12 -34.64
N LEU A 45 -5.57 -47.94 -34.90
CA LEU A 45 -6.22 -47.12 -33.87
C LEU A 45 -7.36 -47.87 -33.16
N THR A 46 -8.07 -48.77 -33.86
CA THR A 46 -9.16 -49.56 -33.27
C THR A 46 -8.70 -50.73 -32.40
N GLU A 47 -7.46 -51.19 -32.57
CA GLU A 47 -6.92 -52.36 -31.87
C GLU A 47 -6.10 -51.99 -30.62
N ILE A 48 -5.71 -50.72 -30.46
CA ILE A 48 -4.84 -50.28 -29.38
C ILE A 48 -5.60 -50.24 -28.05
N ASP A 49 -5.04 -50.92 -27.05
CA ASP A 49 -5.46 -50.83 -25.66
C ASP A 49 -4.75 -49.64 -24.99
N PRO A 50 -5.49 -48.63 -24.48
CA PRO A 50 -4.90 -47.46 -23.81
C PRO A 50 -3.94 -47.81 -22.67
N LYS A 51 -4.13 -48.96 -22.01
CA LYS A 51 -3.34 -49.36 -20.83
C LYS A 51 -2.05 -50.10 -21.16
N ARG A 52 -1.80 -50.43 -22.44
CA ARG A 52 -0.61 -51.17 -22.88
C ARG A 52 0.40 -50.26 -23.56
N ALA A 53 1.67 -50.62 -23.53
CA ALA A 53 2.72 -49.94 -24.30
C ALA A 53 3.10 -50.76 -25.53
N TYR A 54 3.34 -50.08 -26.65
CA TYR A 54 3.61 -50.69 -27.95
C TYR A 54 5.00 -50.31 -28.46
N PRO A 55 5.80 -51.28 -28.94
CA PRO A 55 7.10 -50.98 -29.56
C PRO A 55 6.95 -50.12 -30.83
N TYR A 56 7.86 -49.17 -31.02
CA TYR A 56 7.88 -48.32 -32.22
C TYR A 56 7.94 -49.14 -33.52
N GLN A 57 8.71 -50.23 -33.53
CA GLN A 57 8.81 -51.12 -34.68
C GLN A 57 7.47 -51.76 -35.07
N PHE A 58 6.65 -52.14 -34.07
CA PHE A 58 5.32 -52.68 -34.28
C PHE A 58 4.40 -51.62 -34.92
N ILE A 59 4.43 -50.40 -34.41
CA ILE A 59 3.63 -49.28 -34.93
C ILE A 59 4.04 -48.96 -36.38
N CYS A 60 5.35 -48.85 -36.64
CA CYS A 60 5.89 -48.56 -37.96
C CYS A 60 5.48 -49.62 -38.97
N PHE A 61 5.63 -50.90 -38.64
CA PHE A 61 5.26 -52.01 -39.52
C PHE A 61 3.75 -52.04 -39.80
N ARG A 62 2.91 -51.89 -38.76
CA ARG A 62 1.44 -51.94 -38.92
C ARG A 62 0.93 -50.83 -39.83
N VAL A 63 1.52 -49.64 -39.79
CA VAL A 63 1.09 -48.50 -40.61
C VAL A 63 1.74 -48.48 -42.00
N THR A 64 3.04 -48.76 -42.09
CA THR A 64 3.84 -48.54 -43.32
C THR A 64 4.13 -49.79 -44.14
N ASP A 65 3.91 -50.99 -43.57
CA ASP A 65 4.41 -52.29 -44.07
C ASP A 65 5.95 -52.44 -44.07
N PHE A 66 6.67 -51.45 -43.54
CA PHE A 66 8.12 -51.41 -43.48
C PHE A 66 8.61 -51.67 -42.06
N ARG A 67 9.61 -52.56 -41.92
CA ARG A 67 10.29 -52.78 -40.64
C ARG A 67 11.48 -51.84 -40.56
N SER A 68 11.44 -50.91 -39.62
CA SER A 68 12.54 -49.99 -39.35
C SER A 68 13.32 -50.44 -38.12
N ASP A 69 14.65 -50.44 -38.22
CA ASP A 69 15.55 -50.67 -37.07
C ASP A 69 15.76 -49.37 -36.25
N ALA A 70 15.22 -48.24 -36.69
CA ALA A 70 15.27 -46.98 -35.96
C ALA A 70 14.40 -47.03 -34.70
N ASN A 71 14.88 -46.42 -33.61
CA ASN A 71 14.16 -46.32 -32.33
C ASN A 71 13.68 -47.67 -31.76
N ALA A 72 14.47 -48.75 -31.92
CA ALA A 72 14.11 -50.11 -31.50
C ALA A 72 13.73 -50.25 -30.00
N ALA A 73 14.32 -49.42 -29.14
CA ALA A 73 14.04 -49.41 -27.69
C ALA A 73 12.81 -48.58 -27.29
N LEU A 74 12.18 -47.86 -28.22
CA LEU A 74 11.07 -46.94 -27.90
C LEU A 74 9.77 -47.71 -27.71
N LEU A 75 9.22 -47.62 -26.50
CA LEU A 75 7.88 -48.10 -26.14
C LEU A 75 6.95 -46.89 -25.98
N VAL A 76 5.89 -46.85 -26.78
CA VAL A 76 4.91 -45.76 -26.76
C VAL A 76 3.70 -46.20 -25.91
N PRO A 77 3.34 -45.47 -24.83
CA PRO A 77 2.13 -45.73 -24.08
C PRO A 77 0.88 -45.65 -24.97
N GLY A 78 -0.11 -46.54 -24.76
CA GLY A 78 -1.32 -46.62 -25.57
C GLY A 78 -2.12 -45.33 -25.61
N GLU A 79 -2.24 -44.62 -24.49
CA GLU A 79 -2.89 -43.29 -24.42
C GLU A 79 -2.20 -42.25 -25.32
N ASP A 80 -0.87 -42.21 -25.29
CA ASP A 80 -0.07 -41.30 -26.13
C ASP A 80 -0.10 -41.71 -27.60
N LEU A 81 -0.09 -43.01 -27.87
CA LEU A 81 -0.16 -43.58 -29.21
C LEU A 81 -1.50 -43.27 -29.88
N ILE A 82 -2.61 -43.37 -29.16
CA ILE A 82 -3.95 -43.02 -29.66
C ILE A 82 -3.99 -41.53 -30.06
N HIS A 83 -3.39 -40.65 -29.25
CA HIS A 83 -3.29 -39.22 -29.56
C HIS A 83 -2.42 -38.96 -30.80
N ASP A 84 -1.22 -39.55 -30.85
CA ASP A 84 -0.26 -39.36 -31.94
C ASP A 84 -0.74 -39.98 -33.27
N LEU A 85 -1.34 -41.17 -33.25
CA LEU A 85 -1.99 -41.77 -34.42
C LEU A 85 -3.16 -40.92 -34.92
N GLY A 86 -3.94 -40.33 -34.01
CA GLY A 86 -5.00 -39.40 -34.39
C GLY A 86 -4.48 -38.18 -35.14
N LEU A 87 -3.33 -37.62 -34.73
CA LEU A 87 -2.66 -36.53 -35.46
C LEU A 87 -2.14 -37.00 -36.83
N TRP A 88 -1.51 -38.17 -36.86
CA TRP A 88 -0.94 -38.77 -38.06
C TRP A 88 -2.01 -39.04 -39.14
N ILE A 89 -3.13 -39.66 -38.77
CA ILE A 89 -4.28 -39.91 -39.65
C ILE A 89 -4.79 -38.60 -40.26
N ASN A 90 -4.92 -37.53 -39.45
CA ASN A 90 -5.35 -36.23 -39.96
C ASN A 90 -4.35 -35.61 -40.95
N GLU A 91 -3.06 -35.76 -40.70
CA GLU A 91 -2.02 -35.24 -41.59
C GLU A 91 -2.00 -35.97 -42.92
N LEU A 92 -2.06 -37.29 -42.91
CA LEU A 92 -2.20 -38.12 -44.10
C LEU A 92 -3.47 -37.76 -44.87
N ALA A 93 -4.63 -37.73 -44.22
CA ALA A 93 -5.89 -37.38 -44.85
C ALA A 93 -5.87 -35.98 -45.48
N SER A 94 -5.30 -34.98 -44.79
CA SER A 94 -5.19 -33.61 -45.31
C SER A 94 -4.26 -33.46 -46.50
N SER A 95 -3.30 -34.39 -46.63
CA SER A 95 -2.30 -34.37 -47.69
C SER A 95 -2.78 -34.99 -49.01
N LEU A 96 -3.86 -35.77 -48.99
CA LEU A 96 -4.41 -36.40 -50.18
C LEU A 96 -4.94 -35.34 -51.18
N PRO A 97 -4.85 -35.59 -52.50
CA PRO A 97 -5.46 -34.72 -53.49
C PRO A 97 -6.98 -34.67 -53.30
N ALA A 98 -7.59 -33.50 -53.55
CA ALA A 98 -9.02 -33.35 -53.40
C ALA A 98 -9.74 -34.12 -54.51
N ILE A 99 -10.57 -35.09 -54.14
CA ILE A 99 -11.31 -35.92 -55.09
C ILE A 99 -12.60 -35.17 -55.48
N PRO A 100 -12.98 -35.08 -56.77
CA PRO A 100 -14.30 -34.60 -57.15
C PRO A 100 -15.38 -35.44 -56.47
N VAL A 101 -16.44 -34.82 -55.94
CA VAL A 101 -17.52 -35.56 -55.26
C VAL A 101 -18.17 -36.61 -56.18
N GLU A 102 -18.11 -36.41 -57.49
CA GLU A 102 -18.60 -37.31 -58.54
C GLU A 102 -17.82 -38.64 -58.62
N ASP A 103 -16.54 -38.64 -58.22
CA ASP A 103 -15.66 -39.81 -58.25
C ASP A 103 -15.69 -40.63 -56.94
N VAL A 104 -16.54 -40.23 -55.97
CA VAL A 104 -16.66 -40.91 -54.68
C VAL A 104 -17.88 -41.83 -54.70
N HIS A 105 -17.66 -43.14 -54.52
CA HIS A 105 -18.71 -44.16 -54.53
C HIS A 105 -19.65 -44.14 -53.29
N GLU A 106 -19.50 -43.17 -52.39
CA GLU A 106 -20.28 -43.02 -51.15
C GLU A 106 -20.77 -41.58 -50.98
N PRO A 107 -21.93 -41.36 -50.32
CA PRO A 107 -22.46 -40.01 -50.09
C PRO A 107 -21.54 -39.22 -49.16
N VAL A 108 -20.95 -38.14 -49.66
CA VAL A 108 -20.04 -37.30 -48.90
C VAL A 108 -20.80 -36.24 -48.12
N MET A 109 -20.73 -36.28 -46.78
CA MET A 109 -21.30 -35.22 -45.95
C MET A 109 -20.32 -34.05 -45.82
N THR A 110 -20.81 -32.83 -45.99
CA THR A 110 -20.03 -31.62 -45.72
C THR A 110 -19.94 -31.34 -44.22
N LEU A 111 -19.03 -30.45 -43.83
CA LEU A 111 -18.85 -30.04 -42.44
C LEU A 111 -20.15 -29.44 -41.83
N ASP A 112 -20.93 -28.70 -42.63
CA ASP A 112 -22.19 -28.10 -42.20
C ASP A 112 -23.32 -29.13 -42.10
N GLU A 113 -23.38 -30.10 -43.03
CA GLU A 113 -24.33 -31.22 -42.95
C GLU A 113 -24.06 -32.10 -41.74
N MET A 114 -22.78 -32.36 -41.43
CA MET A 114 -22.38 -33.10 -40.24
C MET A 114 -22.72 -32.33 -38.95
N SER A 115 -22.58 -31.00 -38.97
CA SER A 115 -22.97 -30.11 -37.86
C SER A 115 -24.47 -30.20 -37.57
N LYS A 116 -25.30 -30.21 -38.61
CA LYS A 116 -26.76 -30.36 -38.50
C LYS A 116 -27.15 -31.76 -38.05
N LYS A 117 -26.58 -32.81 -38.65
CA LYS A 117 -26.89 -34.22 -38.35
C LYS A 117 -26.61 -34.57 -36.88
N LEU A 118 -25.52 -34.05 -36.32
CA LEU A 118 -25.08 -34.36 -34.96
C LEU A 118 -25.47 -33.31 -33.92
N ASN A 119 -26.21 -32.27 -34.31
CA ASN A 119 -26.62 -31.15 -33.46
C ASN A 119 -25.46 -30.54 -32.64
N VAL A 120 -24.33 -30.31 -33.29
CA VAL A 120 -23.12 -29.74 -32.68
C VAL A 120 -22.54 -28.64 -33.56
N THR A 121 -21.80 -27.70 -32.98
CA THR A 121 -21.17 -26.62 -33.74
C THR A 121 -20.03 -27.13 -34.64
N THR A 122 -19.77 -26.43 -35.75
CA THR A 122 -18.63 -26.67 -36.65
C THR A 122 -17.27 -26.68 -35.93
N LYS A 123 -17.12 -25.86 -34.88
CA LYS A 123 -15.94 -25.86 -33.98
C LYS A 123 -15.79 -27.17 -33.19
N THR A 124 -16.90 -27.81 -32.82
CA THR A 124 -16.90 -29.10 -32.11
C THR A 124 -16.48 -30.23 -33.04
N ILE A 125 -16.93 -30.23 -34.29
CA ILE A 125 -16.50 -31.18 -35.32
C ILE A 125 -14.99 -31.04 -35.58
N ASN A 126 -14.48 -29.82 -35.75
CA ASN A 126 -13.04 -29.59 -35.90
C ASN A 126 -12.23 -30.03 -34.66
N ARG A 127 -12.81 -29.96 -33.46
CA ARG A 127 -12.19 -30.51 -32.24
C ARG A 127 -12.18 -32.04 -32.24
N TRP A 128 -13.22 -32.68 -32.78
CA TRP A 128 -13.26 -34.14 -32.94
C TRP A 128 -12.29 -34.62 -34.01
N ARG A 129 -12.05 -33.83 -35.07
CA ARG A 129 -11.03 -34.14 -36.06
C ARG A 129 -9.68 -34.34 -35.42
N LYS A 130 -9.24 -33.40 -34.58
CA LYS A 130 -7.99 -33.50 -33.79
C LYS A 130 -7.93 -34.70 -32.83
N ARG A 131 -9.01 -35.47 -32.69
CA ARG A 131 -9.12 -36.63 -31.81
C ARG A 131 -9.54 -37.90 -32.56
N GLY A 132 -9.35 -37.92 -33.89
CA GLY A 132 -9.56 -39.11 -34.70
C GLY A 132 -10.82 -39.12 -35.58
N LEU A 133 -11.58 -38.02 -35.67
CA LEU A 133 -12.63 -37.92 -36.71
C LEU A 133 -11.99 -37.62 -38.07
N ILE A 134 -12.22 -38.50 -39.03
CA ILE A 134 -11.52 -38.48 -40.31
C ILE A 134 -12.36 -37.74 -41.33
N GLY A 135 -11.73 -36.81 -42.02
CA GLY A 135 -12.32 -36.14 -43.17
C GLY A 135 -11.32 -36.16 -44.30
N ILE A 136 -11.82 -36.36 -45.52
CA ILE A 136 -11.02 -36.31 -46.74
C ILE A 136 -11.24 -34.97 -47.46
N PRO A 137 -10.23 -34.43 -48.15
CA PRO A 137 -10.43 -33.29 -49.02
C PRO A 137 -11.25 -33.72 -50.25
N VAL A 138 -12.33 -33.01 -50.52
CA VAL A 138 -13.21 -33.21 -51.67
C VAL A 138 -13.50 -31.88 -52.36
N VAL A 139 -13.74 -31.92 -53.67
CA VAL A 139 -14.18 -30.77 -54.45
C VAL A 139 -15.70 -30.86 -54.62
N CYS A 140 -16.42 -30.00 -53.92
CA CYS A 140 -17.87 -29.86 -54.04
C CYS A 140 -18.18 -28.47 -54.59
N ASN A 141 -18.95 -28.39 -55.68
CA ASN A 141 -19.30 -27.11 -56.33
C ASN A 141 -18.06 -26.24 -56.66
N GLY A 142 -16.99 -26.86 -57.16
CA GLY A 142 -15.73 -26.18 -57.51
C GLY A 142 -14.90 -25.67 -56.31
N ARG A 143 -15.31 -25.93 -55.06
CA ARG A 143 -14.59 -25.51 -53.86
C ARG A 143 -14.01 -26.71 -53.13
N ARG A 144 -12.73 -26.62 -52.78
CA ARG A 144 -12.04 -27.61 -51.93
C ARG A 144 -12.58 -27.48 -50.49
N GLN A 145 -13.25 -28.51 -50.02
CA GLN A 145 -13.77 -28.59 -48.65
C GLN A 145 -13.53 -29.98 -48.04
N MET A 146 -13.76 -30.10 -46.74
CA MET A 146 -13.63 -31.38 -46.04
C MET A 146 -14.94 -32.15 -46.16
N GLY A 147 -14.84 -33.38 -46.67
CA GLY A 147 -15.93 -34.34 -46.78
C GLY A 147 -15.78 -35.48 -45.79
N PHE A 148 -16.92 -35.95 -45.30
CA PHE A 148 -17.03 -36.98 -44.28
C PHE A 148 -17.83 -38.15 -44.87
N LEU A 149 -17.14 -39.26 -45.12
CA LEU A 149 -17.77 -40.48 -45.65
C LEU A 149 -18.34 -41.31 -44.49
N PRO A 150 -19.54 -41.91 -44.65
CA PRO A 150 -20.13 -42.78 -43.63
C PRO A 150 -19.18 -43.89 -43.17
N SER A 151 -18.47 -44.54 -44.09
CA SER A 151 -17.50 -45.60 -43.80
C SER A 151 -16.39 -45.18 -42.82
N LEU A 152 -15.96 -43.92 -42.86
CA LEU A 152 -14.90 -43.38 -42.00
C LEU A 152 -15.44 -42.71 -40.73
N VAL A 153 -16.70 -42.29 -40.76
CA VAL A 153 -17.34 -41.53 -39.67
C VAL A 153 -18.05 -42.46 -38.69
N ASP A 154 -18.76 -43.47 -39.19
CA ASP A 154 -19.62 -44.34 -38.38
C ASP A 154 -18.84 -45.14 -37.31
N PRO A 155 -17.63 -45.68 -37.58
CA PRO A 155 -16.81 -46.30 -36.54
C PRO A 155 -16.44 -45.32 -35.40
N PHE A 156 -16.11 -44.07 -35.75
CA PHE A 156 -15.80 -43.02 -34.78
C PHE A 156 -17.03 -42.63 -33.95
N LEU A 157 -18.21 -42.55 -34.58
CA LEU A 157 -19.47 -42.25 -33.89
C LEU A 157 -19.89 -43.38 -32.94
N ALA A 158 -19.72 -44.64 -33.37
CA ALA A 158 -20.01 -45.82 -32.55
C ALA A 158 -19.11 -45.89 -31.31
N ALA A 159 -17.80 -45.65 -31.47
CA ALA A 159 -16.83 -45.65 -30.37
C ALA A 159 -17.03 -44.49 -29.38
N ASN A 160 -17.61 -43.36 -29.82
CA ASN A 160 -17.73 -42.13 -29.01
C ASN A 160 -19.18 -41.75 -28.62
N LYS A 161 -20.12 -42.70 -28.69
CA LYS A 161 -21.58 -42.48 -28.50
C LYS A 161 -21.93 -41.63 -27.27
N ASN A 162 -21.41 -42.01 -26.09
CA ASN A 162 -21.64 -41.30 -24.83
C ASN A 162 -21.19 -39.82 -24.84
N ARG A 163 -20.16 -39.49 -25.62
CA ARG A 163 -19.59 -38.15 -25.71
C ARG A 163 -20.35 -37.27 -26.68
N ILE A 164 -20.80 -37.86 -27.79
CA ILE A 164 -21.62 -37.19 -28.80
C ILE A 164 -22.96 -36.81 -28.19
N GLU A 165 -23.59 -37.72 -27.44
CA GLU A 165 -24.84 -37.44 -26.71
C GLU A 165 -24.68 -36.33 -25.67
N LYS A 166 -23.55 -36.26 -24.95
CA LYS A 166 -23.25 -35.15 -24.01
C LYS A 166 -23.00 -33.83 -24.75
N SER A 167 -22.38 -33.87 -25.93
CA SER A 167 -22.05 -32.68 -26.71
C SER A 167 -23.25 -32.11 -27.46
N GLY A 168 -24.15 -32.97 -27.96
CA GLY A 168 -25.40 -32.58 -28.63
C GLY A 168 -26.48 -32.01 -27.69
N LYS A 169 -26.31 -32.18 -26.37
CA LYS A 169 -27.14 -31.52 -25.33
C LYS A 169 -26.78 -30.05 -25.11
N PHE A 170 -25.69 -29.54 -25.69
CA PHE A 170 -25.34 -28.12 -25.62
C PHE A 170 -26.19 -27.31 -26.61
N THR A 171 -27.44 -27.03 -26.26
CA THR A 171 -28.26 -26.04 -26.95
C THR A 171 -27.75 -24.62 -26.65
N LEU A 172 -27.75 -23.74 -27.66
CA LEU A 172 -27.52 -22.31 -27.44
C LEU A 172 -28.55 -21.75 -26.46
N LEU A 173 -28.11 -20.88 -25.56
CA LEU A 173 -29.01 -20.12 -24.68
C LEU A 173 -29.90 -19.22 -25.53
N THR A 174 -31.20 -19.40 -25.41
CA THR A 174 -32.18 -18.46 -25.98
C THR A 174 -32.10 -17.11 -25.26
N PRO A 175 -32.51 -15.99 -25.90
CA PRO A 175 -32.57 -14.68 -25.24
C PRO A 175 -33.37 -14.71 -23.93
N ALA A 176 -34.50 -15.43 -23.93
CA ALA A 176 -35.35 -15.60 -22.75
C ALA A 176 -34.64 -16.32 -21.59
N GLU A 177 -33.83 -17.35 -21.89
CA GLU A 177 -33.04 -18.05 -20.86
C GLU A 177 -31.91 -17.16 -20.31
N LYS A 178 -31.28 -16.33 -21.14
CA LYS A 178 -30.28 -15.35 -20.67
C LYS A 178 -30.91 -14.35 -19.70
N ASP A 179 -32.09 -13.85 -20.03
CA ASP A 179 -32.81 -12.91 -19.18
C ASP A 179 -33.28 -13.55 -17.87
N ASP A 180 -33.69 -14.82 -17.88
CA ASP A 180 -34.03 -15.55 -16.67
C ASP A 180 -32.81 -15.78 -15.76
N ILE A 181 -31.65 -16.12 -16.34
CA ILE A 181 -30.38 -16.21 -15.62
C ILE A 181 -30.04 -14.87 -14.93
N LEU A 182 -30.11 -13.76 -15.67
CA LEU A 182 -29.75 -12.44 -15.15
C LEU A 182 -30.76 -11.93 -14.11
N ARG A 183 -32.08 -12.13 -14.32
CA ARG A 183 -33.10 -11.79 -13.31
C ARG A 183 -32.88 -12.53 -12.01
N ARG A 184 -32.59 -13.83 -12.06
CA ARG A 184 -32.31 -14.65 -10.86
C ARG A 184 -31.02 -14.22 -10.19
N ALA A 185 -29.94 -14.02 -10.96
CA ALA A 185 -28.68 -13.53 -10.44
C ALA A 185 -28.85 -12.16 -9.74
N ARG A 186 -29.63 -11.25 -10.33
CA ARG A 186 -29.96 -9.94 -9.74
C ARG A 186 -30.76 -10.07 -8.44
N ARG A 187 -31.69 -11.02 -8.35
CA ARG A 187 -32.42 -11.31 -7.10
C ARG A 187 -31.49 -11.82 -6.01
N PHE A 188 -30.57 -12.73 -6.33
CA PHE A 188 -29.59 -13.23 -5.37
C PHE A 188 -28.61 -12.14 -4.92
N ALA A 189 -28.14 -11.29 -5.85
CA ALA A 189 -27.26 -10.16 -5.55
C ALA A 189 -27.94 -9.14 -4.63
N ARG A 190 -29.20 -8.75 -4.90
CA ARG A 190 -29.97 -7.82 -4.05
C ARG A 190 -30.18 -8.32 -2.62
N LEU A 191 -30.31 -9.62 -2.43
CA LEU A 191 -30.51 -10.25 -1.12
C LEU A 191 -29.18 -10.58 -0.42
N GLY A 192 -28.03 -10.33 -1.04
CA GLY A 192 -26.71 -10.71 -0.50
C GLY A 192 -26.49 -12.21 -0.37
N LEU A 193 -27.24 -13.03 -1.13
CA LEU A 193 -27.28 -14.48 -0.96
C LEU A 193 -26.26 -15.19 -1.84
N GLY A 194 -25.05 -15.36 -1.28
CA GLY A 194 -24.01 -16.25 -1.79
C GLY A 194 -23.11 -15.63 -2.87
N THR A 195 -21.98 -16.30 -3.09
CA THR A 195 -20.96 -15.86 -4.06
C THR A 195 -21.40 -16.15 -5.50
N LEU A 196 -20.78 -15.47 -6.49
CA LEU A 196 -21.02 -15.73 -7.92
C LEU A 196 -20.99 -17.22 -8.27
N SER A 197 -20.07 -17.98 -7.67
CA SER A 197 -19.93 -19.43 -7.89
C SER A 197 -21.08 -20.25 -7.31
N GLU A 198 -21.55 -19.91 -6.11
CA GLU A 198 -22.68 -20.60 -5.47
C GLU A 198 -23.99 -20.30 -6.19
N VAL A 199 -24.18 -19.04 -6.59
CA VAL A 199 -25.35 -18.57 -7.32
C VAL A 199 -25.40 -19.18 -8.71
N SER A 200 -24.27 -19.21 -9.42
CA SER A 200 -24.16 -19.90 -10.72
C SER A 200 -24.53 -21.37 -10.61
N ARG A 201 -24.11 -22.06 -9.54
CA ARG A 201 -24.43 -23.48 -9.30
C ARG A 201 -25.92 -23.69 -9.03
N ARG A 202 -26.55 -22.83 -8.23
CA ARG A 202 -27.99 -22.91 -7.91
C ARG A 202 -28.86 -22.66 -9.14
N ILE A 203 -28.54 -21.64 -9.92
CA ILE A 203 -29.26 -21.31 -11.16
C ILE A 203 -29.08 -22.44 -12.19
N ALA A 204 -27.87 -22.95 -12.34
CA ALA A 204 -27.56 -24.04 -13.27
C ALA A 204 -28.35 -25.33 -13.00
N ARG A 205 -28.44 -25.76 -11.73
CA ARG A 205 -29.24 -26.95 -11.33
C ARG A 205 -30.71 -26.80 -11.69
N ARG A 206 -31.26 -25.59 -11.54
CA ARG A 206 -32.68 -25.33 -11.77
C ARG A 206 -33.03 -25.24 -13.26
N LEU A 207 -32.14 -24.71 -14.07
CA LEU A 207 -32.32 -24.57 -15.52
C LEU A 207 -31.84 -25.79 -16.31
N GLY A 208 -31.29 -26.82 -15.64
CA GLY A 208 -30.68 -27.97 -16.32
C GLY A 208 -29.48 -27.58 -17.20
N ARG A 209 -28.76 -26.50 -16.85
CA ARG A 209 -27.63 -25.97 -17.63
C ARG A 209 -26.30 -26.22 -16.92
N SER A 210 -25.20 -26.07 -17.66
CA SER A 210 -23.87 -26.14 -17.07
C SER A 210 -23.61 -24.94 -16.16
N THR A 211 -22.88 -25.16 -15.06
CA THR A 211 -22.52 -24.09 -14.11
C THR A 211 -21.67 -23.01 -14.78
N GLU A 212 -20.83 -23.39 -15.73
CA GLU A 212 -19.94 -22.48 -16.43
C GLU A 212 -20.70 -21.60 -17.43
N THR A 213 -21.71 -22.16 -18.11
CA THR A 213 -22.59 -21.40 -19.00
C THR A 213 -23.29 -20.26 -18.25
N VAL A 214 -23.89 -20.55 -17.09
CA VAL A 214 -24.54 -19.55 -16.25
C VAL A 214 -23.55 -18.50 -15.74
N ARG A 215 -22.39 -18.94 -15.25
CA ARG A 215 -21.34 -18.04 -14.74
C ARG A 215 -20.84 -17.09 -15.82
N TYR A 216 -20.61 -17.61 -17.03
CA TYR A 216 -20.13 -16.83 -18.17
C TYR A 216 -21.16 -15.80 -18.61
N THR A 217 -22.46 -16.14 -18.61
CA THR A 217 -23.55 -15.19 -18.90
C THR A 217 -23.55 -14.03 -17.91
N ILE A 218 -23.40 -14.31 -16.61
CA ILE A 218 -23.37 -13.27 -15.57
C ILE A 218 -22.12 -12.39 -15.72
N LYS A 219 -20.93 -12.99 -15.89
CA LYS A 219 -19.68 -12.25 -16.07
C LYS A 219 -19.69 -11.36 -17.31
N ASN A 220 -20.24 -11.83 -18.42
CA ASN A 220 -20.34 -11.03 -19.64
C ASN A 220 -21.29 -9.84 -19.46
N PHE A 221 -22.38 -10.01 -18.71
CA PHE A 221 -23.27 -8.90 -18.36
C PHE A 221 -22.55 -7.86 -17.50
N ASP A 222 -21.83 -8.29 -16.46
CA ASP A 222 -21.09 -7.42 -15.54
C ASP A 222 -19.97 -6.64 -16.27
N ARG A 223 -19.31 -7.26 -17.25
CA ARG A 223 -18.31 -6.60 -18.10
C ARG A 223 -18.91 -5.58 -19.06
N ALA A 224 -20.07 -5.89 -19.64
CA ALA A 224 -20.75 -5.00 -20.55
C ALA A 224 -21.42 -3.82 -19.83
N HIS A 225 -21.76 -3.98 -18.54
CA HIS A 225 -22.45 -2.97 -17.73
C HIS A 225 -21.76 -2.78 -16.36
N PRO A 226 -20.59 -2.12 -16.30
CA PRO A 226 -19.83 -1.96 -15.06
C PRO A 226 -20.60 -1.28 -13.93
N GLU A 227 -21.45 -0.30 -14.23
CA GLU A 227 -22.27 0.43 -13.24
C GLU A 227 -23.43 -0.38 -12.68
N GLN A 228 -23.84 -1.45 -13.39
CA GLN A 228 -24.94 -2.34 -12.99
C GLN A 228 -24.46 -3.76 -12.69
N ALA A 229 -23.16 -3.92 -12.44
CA ALA A 229 -22.56 -5.22 -12.19
C ALA A 229 -23.26 -5.93 -11.02
N LEU A 230 -23.77 -7.13 -11.29
CA LEU A 230 -24.44 -7.97 -10.31
C LEU A 230 -23.42 -8.53 -9.32
N TYR A 231 -22.24 -8.89 -9.82
CA TYR A 231 -21.09 -9.34 -9.05
C TYR A 231 -19.83 -8.62 -9.58
N PRO A 232 -19.56 -7.37 -9.15
CA PRO A 232 -18.37 -6.63 -9.58
C PRO A 232 -17.11 -7.46 -9.36
N GLU A 233 -16.09 -7.34 -10.23
CA GLU A 233 -14.90 -8.18 -10.17
C GLU A 233 -14.14 -7.97 -8.83
N VAL A 234 -14.51 -8.76 -7.81
CA VAL A 234 -13.79 -8.91 -6.53
C VAL A 234 -12.49 -9.68 -6.76
N THR A 235 -11.84 -9.53 -7.91
CA THR A 235 -10.57 -10.18 -8.26
C THR A 235 -9.47 -9.18 -8.64
N GLY A 236 -9.81 -7.89 -8.78
CA GLY A 236 -8.83 -6.82 -9.03
C GLY A 236 -7.89 -6.54 -7.83
N PRO A 237 -6.84 -5.73 -8.02
CA PRO A 237 -6.00 -5.24 -6.92
C PRO A 237 -6.87 -4.53 -5.88
N MET A 238 -6.68 -4.86 -4.60
CA MET A 238 -7.41 -4.21 -3.51
C MET A 238 -6.84 -2.82 -3.28
N ASP A 239 -7.70 -1.84 -3.05
CA ASP A 239 -7.26 -0.52 -2.64
C ASP A 239 -6.56 -0.59 -1.27
N SER A 240 -5.62 0.33 -1.06
CA SER A 240 -4.87 0.55 0.17
C SER A 240 -5.77 0.65 1.42
N SER A 241 -6.90 1.35 1.30
CA SER A 241 -7.89 1.49 2.38
C SER A 241 -8.47 0.12 2.79
N THR A 242 -8.86 -0.68 1.81
CA THR A 242 -9.46 -2.00 2.03
C THR A 242 -8.45 -2.98 2.63
N LYS A 243 -7.20 -2.93 2.14
CA LYS A 243 -6.07 -3.68 2.70
C LYS A 243 -5.91 -3.39 4.20
N MET A 244 -5.91 -2.11 4.59
CA MET A 244 -5.81 -1.72 6.01
C MET A 244 -7.00 -2.21 6.85
N VAL A 245 -8.23 -2.18 6.32
CA VAL A 245 -9.40 -2.72 7.02
C VAL A 245 -9.27 -4.23 7.29
N ILE A 246 -8.78 -5.00 6.31
CA ILE A 246 -8.50 -6.44 6.47
C ILE A 246 -7.50 -6.67 7.59
N TYR A 247 -6.39 -5.93 7.58
CA TYR A 247 -5.35 -6.09 8.58
C TYR A 247 -5.79 -5.67 9.98
N ASN A 248 -6.53 -4.57 10.12
CA ASN A 248 -7.06 -4.15 11.41
C ASN A 248 -8.09 -5.14 11.95
N SER A 249 -8.91 -5.74 11.07
CA SER A 249 -9.87 -6.79 11.45
C SER A 249 -9.14 -8.06 11.92
N TYR A 250 -8.06 -8.44 11.23
CA TYR A 250 -7.19 -9.54 11.65
C TYR A 250 -6.55 -9.27 13.03
N ARG A 251 -6.01 -8.06 13.26
CA ARG A 251 -5.45 -7.68 14.56
C ARG A 251 -6.46 -7.67 15.71
N ARG A 252 -7.75 -7.53 15.42
CA ARG A 252 -8.85 -7.62 16.39
C ARG A 252 -9.26 -9.07 16.69
N GLY A 253 -8.55 -10.06 16.14
CA GLY A 253 -8.81 -11.48 16.38
C GLY A 253 -9.75 -12.14 15.37
N MET A 254 -10.09 -11.47 14.26
CA MET A 254 -10.87 -12.12 13.20
C MET A 254 -10.01 -13.11 12.41
N ASP A 255 -10.45 -14.36 12.35
CA ASP A 255 -9.75 -15.40 11.60
C ASP A 255 -9.75 -15.16 10.07
N VAL A 256 -8.72 -15.69 9.41
CA VAL A 256 -8.51 -15.57 7.96
C VAL A 256 -9.66 -16.17 7.16
N ASP A 257 -10.34 -17.20 7.68
CA ASP A 257 -11.51 -17.79 7.00
C ASP A 257 -12.70 -16.84 6.99
N THR A 258 -12.91 -16.15 8.10
CA THR A 258 -13.97 -15.14 8.23
C THR A 258 -13.66 -13.93 7.35
N LEU A 259 -12.39 -13.50 7.31
CA LEU A 259 -11.95 -12.44 6.41
C LEU A 259 -12.14 -12.83 4.93
N ALA A 260 -11.73 -14.03 4.54
CA ALA A 260 -11.89 -14.54 3.19
C ALA A 260 -13.36 -14.54 2.74
N LYS A 261 -14.29 -14.94 3.63
CA LYS A 261 -15.74 -14.89 3.39
C LYS A 261 -16.25 -13.45 3.26
N ASN A 262 -15.93 -12.59 4.22
CA ASN A 262 -16.42 -11.20 4.26
C ASN A 262 -15.97 -10.39 3.04
N PHE A 263 -14.71 -10.57 2.62
CA PHE A 263 -14.15 -9.88 1.46
C PHE A 263 -14.32 -10.66 0.15
N GLN A 264 -14.99 -11.81 0.16
CA GLN A 264 -15.24 -12.69 -1.00
C GLN A 264 -13.95 -13.05 -1.77
N ARG A 265 -12.88 -13.34 -1.04
CA ARG A 265 -11.55 -13.67 -1.58
C ARG A 265 -11.10 -15.05 -1.09
N ASN A 266 -10.05 -15.59 -1.71
CA ASN A 266 -9.44 -16.81 -1.22
C ASN A 266 -8.51 -16.54 -0.01
N ARG A 267 -8.24 -17.58 0.78
CA ARG A 267 -7.32 -17.53 1.93
C ARG A 267 -5.94 -16.99 1.53
N SER A 268 -5.39 -17.46 0.42
CA SER A 268 -4.07 -17.05 -0.08
C SER A 268 -3.99 -15.54 -0.37
N SER A 269 -5.05 -14.93 -0.88
CA SER A 269 -5.12 -13.48 -1.11
C SER A 269 -5.16 -12.72 0.21
N MET A 270 -5.84 -13.24 1.24
CA MET A 270 -5.83 -12.63 2.57
C MET A 270 -4.43 -12.70 3.19
N TYR A 271 -3.77 -13.85 3.18
CA TYR A 271 -2.39 -13.98 3.65
C TYR A 271 -1.41 -13.08 2.90
N ARG A 272 -1.58 -12.92 1.58
CA ARG A 272 -0.76 -11.99 0.79
C ARG A 272 -0.97 -10.54 1.23
N VAL A 273 -2.22 -10.11 1.42
CA VAL A 273 -2.55 -8.76 1.89
C VAL A 273 -1.97 -8.53 3.29
N LEU A 274 -2.11 -9.48 4.20
CA LEU A 274 -1.56 -9.39 5.55
C LEU A 274 -0.02 -9.27 5.51
N SER A 275 0.64 -10.10 4.71
CA SER A 275 2.11 -10.08 4.58
C SER A 275 2.61 -8.79 3.95
N GLU A 276 1.90 -8.27 2.94
CA GLU A 276 2.22 -7.01 2.28
C GLU A 276 2.16 -5.83 3.27
N ILE A 277 1.09 -5.73 4.06
CA ILE A 277 0.92 -4.65 5.04
C ILE A 277 1.94 -4.79 6.18
N ARG A 278 2.23 -6.01 6.65
CA ARG A 278 3.29 -6.26 7.64
C ARG A 278 4.64 -5.77 7.13
N ALA A 279 5.02 -6.17 5.92
CA ALA A 279 6.27 -5.75 5.30
C ALA A 279 6.34 -4.23 5.12
N GLN A 280 5.26 -3.60 4.63
CA GLN A 280 5.22 -2.15 4.47
C GLN A 280 5.44 -1.43 5.81
N ARG A 281 4.76 -1.85 6.88
CA ARG A 281 4.93 -1.26 8.21
C ARG A 281 6.36 -1.40 8.74
N LEU A 282 6.99 -2.54 8.50
CA LEU A 282 8.39 -2.75 8.89
C LEU A 282 9.35 -1.88 8.09
N LEU A 283 9.08 -1.67 6.79
CA LEU A 283 9.88 -0.78 5.93
C LEU A 283 9.69 0.70 6.27
N ASP A 284 8.50 1.09 6.72
CA ASP A 284 8.19 2.47 7.13
C ASP A 284 8.86 2.82 8.48
N GLN A 285 9.29 1.83 9.26
CA GLN A 285 9.96 2.02 10.54
C GLN A 285 11.49 1.99 10.38
N PRO A 286 12.20 3.13 10.52
CA PRO A 286 13.66 3.13 10.46
C PRO A 286 14.23 2.37 11.67
N ILE A 287 15.12 1.42 11.41
CA ILE A 287 15.81 0.64 12.44
C ILE A 287 17.21 1.22 12.63
N GLU A 288 17.36 2.05 13.66
CA GLU A 288 18.66 2.60 14.08
C GLU A 288 19.39 1.63 15.02
N TYR A 289 20.66 1.38 14.71
CA TYR A 289 21.55 0.54 15.50
C TYR A 289 23.01 1.03 15.38
N ILE A 290 23.84 0.62 16.34
CA ILE A 290 25.28 0.88 16.36
C ILE A 290 25.98 -0.37 15.84
N TYR A 291 26.59 -0.24 14.67
CA TYR A 291 27.29 -1.33 14.00
C TYR A 291 28.58 -1.72 14.74
N ASN A 292 28.89 -3.02 14.70
CA ASN A 292 30.17 -3.57 15.12
C ASN A 292 30.56 -4.70 14.16
N GLU A 293 31.86 -4.83 13.87
CA GLU A 293 32.40 -5.84 12.95
C GLU A 293 32.07 -7.28 13.37
N SER A 294 31.98 -7.54 14.69
CA SER A 294 31.61 -8.87 15.22
C SER A 294 30.21 -9.34 14.79
N PHE A 295 29.37 -8.44 14.26
CA PHE A 295 28.03 -8.79 13.81
C PHE A 295 28.01 -9.51 12.46
N ASP A 296 29.09 -9.42 11.69
CA ASP A 296 29.21 -10.09 10.39
C ASP A 296 29.77 -11.51 10.52
N ASP A 297 30.35 -11.86 11.67
CA ASP A 297 30.84 -13.19 11.97
C ASP A 297 29.72 -14.12 12.48
N ALA A 298 29.37 -15.10 11.64
CA ALA A 298 28.36 -16.12 11.96
C ALA A 298 28.71 -16.95 13.21
N ALA A 299 30.00 -17.14 13.53
CA ALA A 299 30.43 -17.88 14.71
C ALA A 299 30.16 -17.10 16.01
N GLN A 300 30.22 -15.77 15.97
CA GLN A 300 29.95 -14.91 17.13
C GLN A 300 28.45 -14.68 17.34
N ALA A 301 27.62 -14.81 16.30
CA ALA A 301 26.17 -14.60 16.38
C ALA A 301 25.52 -15.40 17.53
N ALA A 302 25.89 -16.68 17.69
CA ALA A 302 25.35 -17.52 18.76
C ALA A 302 25.77 -17.03 20.16
N ARG A 303 27.00 -16.54 20.30
CA ARG A 303 27.50 -15.97 21.57
C ARG A 303 26.85 -14.63 21.90
N ILE A 304 26.60 -13.79 20.88
CA ILE A 304 25.96 -12.48 21.05
C ILE A 304 24.50 -12.65 21.50
N VAL A 305 23.76 -13.59 20.90
CA VAL A 305 22.35 -13.86 21.23
C VAL A 305 22.21 -14.67 22.52
N GLY A 306 23.29 -15.26 23.02
CA GLY A 306 23.32 -16.07 24.24
C GLY A 306 22.80 -15.39 25.52
N SER A 307 22.78 -16.16 26.60
CA SER A 307 22.39 -15.68 27.92
C SER A 307 23.29 -14.55 28.40
N MET A 308 22.72 -13.63 29.17
CA MET A 308 23.48 -12.56 29.80
C MET A 308 24.51 -13.15 30.79
N PRO A 309 25.73 -12.59 30.86
CA PRO A 309 26.68 -12.96 31.90
C PRO A 309 26.08 -12.81 33.31
N ASP A 310 26.28 -13.81 34.15
CA ASP A 310 25.77 -13.87 35.52
C ASP A 310 24.26 -13.61 35.63
N ALA A 311 23.47 -14.09 34.66
CA ALA A 311 22.01 -13.94 34.64
C ALA A 311 21.35 -14.50 35.91
N ASP A 312 21.84 -15.64 36.43
CA ASP A 312 21.30 -16.26 37.65
C ASP A 312 21.53 -15.38 38.88
N VAL A 313 22.70 -14.72 38.96
CA VAL A 313 23.03 -13.76 40.02
C VAL A 313 22.15 -12.52 39.92
N PHE A 314 21.92 -12.03 38.70
CA PHE A 314 21.02 -10.90 38.44
C PHE A 314 19.59 -11.19 38.90
N GLU A 315 19.04 -12.35 38.55
CA GLU A 315 17.68 -12.75 38.95
C GLU A 315 17.58 -13.03 40.45
N LEU A 316 18.63 -13.59 41.07
CA LEU A 316 18.68 -13.76 42.52
C LEU A 316 18.61 -12.40 43.24
N HIS A 317 19.43 -11.43 42.81
CA HIS A 317 19.40 -10.07 43.36
C HIS A 317 18.04 -9.40 43.15
N ARG A 318 17.43 -9.57 41.98
CA ARG A 318 16.10 -9.03 41.69
C ARG A 318 15.03 -9.56 42.66
N ARG A 319 15.05 -10.86 42.94
CA ARG A 319 14.10 -11.51 43.89
C ARG A 319 14.33 -11.07 45.34
N GLN A 320 15.56 -10.73 45.70
CA GLN A 320 15.92 -10.29 47.05
C GLN A 320 15.69 -8.79 47.28
N MET A 321 15.53 -8.00 46.21
CA MET A 321 15.28 -6.57 46.35
C MET A 321 13.99 -6.29 47.12
N ARG A 322 14.08 -5.33 48.03
CA ARG A 322 12.94 -4.76 48.73
C ARG A 322 12.83 -3.29 48.36
N ILE A 323 11.61 -2.85 48.06
CA ILE A 323 11.31 -1.45 47.80
C ILE A 323 11.58 -0.66 49.10
N PRO A 324 12.29 0.48 49.05
CA PRO A 324 12.48 1.33 50.22
C PRO A 324 11.13 1.77 50.81
N LYS A 325 10.97 1.68 52.14
CA LYS A 325 9.69 1.99 52.82
C LYS A 325 9.22 3.44 52.61
N ASP A 326 10.15 4.36 52.40
CA ASP A 326 9.88 5.78 52.24
C ASP A 326 9.82 6.21 50.76
N ALA A 327 9.78 5.27 49.81
CA ALA A 327 9.70 5.58 48.39
C ALA A 327 8.27 6.08 48.02
N PRO A 328 8.14 7.22 47.34
CA PRO A 328 6.85 7.67 46.79
C PRO A 328 6.25 6.60 45.86
N PRO A 329 4.91 6.40 45.85
CA PRO A 329 4.24 5.41 45.02
C PRO A 329 4.63 5.46 43.54
N GLU A 330 4.86 6.68 43.02
CA GLU A 330 5.22 6.94 41.63
C GLU A 330 6.63 6.44 41.27
N LEU A 331 7.51 6.31 42.26
CA LEU A 331 8.90 5.89 42.07
C LEU A 331 9.14 4.41 42.39
N ILE A 332 8.15 3.69 42.88
CA ILE A 332 8.28 2.27 43.27
C ILE A 332 8.81 1.42 42.12
N SER A 333 8.26 1.61 40.91
CA SER A 333 8.65 0.87 39.71
C SER A 333 10.14 1.02 39.35
N ASN A 334 10.78 2.13 39.75
CA ASN A 334 12.20 2.37 39.51
C ASN A 334 13.11 1.48 40.37
N TYR A 335 12.59 0.86 41.43
CA TYR A 335 13.35 0.00 42.35
C TYR A 335 13.12 -1.50 42.14
N GLU A 336 12.37 -1.89 41.10
CA GLU A 336 12.06 -3.29 40.80
C GLU A 336 13.21 -4.04 40.09
N MET A 337 14.17 -3.31 39.53
CA MET A 337 15.25 -3.88 38.71
C MET A 337 16.64 -3.63 39.33
N PRO A 338 17.53 -4.65 39.32
CA PRO A 338 18.92 -4.48 39.75
C PRO A 338 19.73 -3.55 38.86
N LEU A 339 20.83 -3.02 39.43
CA LEU A 339 21.84 -2.33 38.64
C LEU A 339 22.66 -3.35 37.85
N LEU A 340 22.99 -3.01 36.61
CA LEU A 340 23.77 -3.87 35.73
C LEU A 340 25.28 -3.71 35.99
N THR A 341 26.01 -4.82 35.91
CA THR A 341 27.48 -4.79 35.87
C THR A 341 27.97 -4.26 34.51
N LYS A 342 29.27 -3.98 34.37
CA LYS A 342 29.84 -3.49 33.10
C LYS A 342 29.67 -4.53 31.99
N ASP A 343 29.92 -5.80 32.30
CA ASP A 343 29.87 -6.89 31.32
C ASP A 343 28.42 -7.20 30.90
N GLN A 344 27.48 -7.11 31.86
CA GLN A 344 26.04 -7.21 31.58
C GLN A 344 25.56 -6.09 30.65
N GLU A 345 25.94 -4.83 30.92
CA GLU A 345 25.63 -3.70 30.03
C GLU A 345 26.17 -3.95 28.62
N GLN A 346 27.46 -4.29 28.50
CA GLN A 346 28.08 -4.55 27.20
C GLN A 346 27.37 -5.68 26.44
N HIS A 347 27.02 -6.78 27.12
CA HIS A 347 26.30 -7.88 26.49
C HIS A 347 24.93 -7.46 25.98
N LEU A 348 24.13 -6.76 26.80
CA LEU A 348 22.78 -6.32 26.43
C LEU A 348 22.81 -5.32 25.27
N PHE A 349 23.70 -4.32 25.31
CA PHE A 349 23.85 -3.36 24.21
C PHE A 349 24.31 -4.04 22.92
N ARG A 350 25.26 -4.98 23.00
CA ARG A 350 25.72 -5.77 21.86
C ARG A 350 24.59 -6.61 21.27
N LYS A 351 23.84 -7.35 22.11
CA LYS A 351 22.72 -8.19 21.70
C LYS A 351 21.59 -7.39 21.06
N MET A 352 21.20 -6.27 21.67
CA MET A 352 20.17 -5.37 21.12
C MET A 352 20.55 -4.85 19.73
N ASN A 353 21.78 -4.35 19.57
CA ASN A 353 22.24 -3.79 18.30
C ASN A 353 22.40 -4.88 17.21
N PHE A 354 22.86 -6.08 17.58
CA PHE A 354 22.93 -7.22 16.68
C PHE A 354 21.56 -7.65 16.16
N LEU A 355 20.55 -7.77 17.03
CA LEU A 355 19.18 -8.11 16.64
C LEU A 355 18.57 -7.09 15.69
N LYS A 356 18.80 -5.79 15.96
CA LYS A 356 18.38 -4.70 15.09
C LYS A 356 19.10 -4.73 13.73
N GLN A 357 20.41 -4.97 13.70
CA GLN A 357 21.16 -5.08 12.45
C GLN A 357 20.67 -6.28 11.62
N ARG A 358 20.44 -7.43 12.25
CA ARG A 358 19.88 -8.62 11.60
C ARG A 358 18.52 -8.33 10.97
N ALA A 359 17.61 -7.71 11.71
CA ALA A 359 16.30 -7.27 11.21
C ALA A 359 16.44 -6.30 10.03
N SER A 360 17.35 -5.32 10.14
CA SER A 360 17.61 -4.33 9.08
C SER A 360 18.16 -4.97 7.80
N LYS A 361 19.12 -5.91 7.90
CA LYS A 361 19.64 -6.68 6.76
C LYS A 361 18.53 -7.47 6.05
N MET A 362 17.70 -8.18 6.82
CA MET A 362 16.59 -8.97 6.26
C MET A 362 15.55 -8.07 5.56
N LEU A 363 15.27 -6.88 6.10
CA LEU A 363 14.40 -5.90 5.44
C LEU A 363 15.02 -5.30 4.18
N ALA A 364 16.34 -5.07 4.17
CA ALA A 364 17.04 -4.59 2.98
C ALA A 364 16.92 -5.58 1.80
N GLU A 365 16.98 -6.89 2.06
CA GLU A 365 16.75 -7.92 1.04
C GLU A 365 15.32 -7.93 0.47
N MET A 366 14.34 -7.44 1.25
CA MET A 366 12.94 -7.31 0.83
C MET A 366 12.65 -6.02 0.05
N LYS A 367 13.63 -5.11 -0.05
CA LYS A 367 13.47 -3.83 -0.73
C LYS A 367 14.09 -3.89 -2.13
N LEU A 368 13.33 -3.50 -3.15
CA LEU A 368 13.87 -3.29 -4.50
C LEU A 368 14.69 -1.99 -4.54
N PRO A 369 15.59 -1.82 -5.52
CA PRO A 369 16.30 -0.55 -5.73
C PRO A 369 15.37 0.65 -5.91
N SER A 370 14.15 0.43 -6.42
CA SER A 370 13.09 1.44 -6.56
C SER A 370 12.44 1.84 -5.24
N GLY A 371 12.74 1.16 -4.13
CA GLY A 371 12.12 1.37 -2.83
C GLY A 371 10.82 0.58 -2.60
N LEU A 372 10.32 -0.13 -3.62
CA LEU A 372 9.13 -0.98 -3.52
C LEU A 372 9.43 -2.35 -2.90
N ILE A 373 8.39 -3.02 -2.39
CA ILE A 373 8.49 -4.38 -1.83
C ILE A 373 8.84 -5.40 -2.91
N ASN A 374 9.86 -6.20 -2.65
CA ASN A 374 10.20 -7.37 -3.46
C ASN A 374 9.32 -8.57 -3.09
N TYR A 375 8.20 -8.73 -3.81
CA TYR A 375 7.25 -9.82 -3.58
C TYR A 375 7.85 -11.23 -3.73
N ALA A 376 8.96 -11.41 -4.46
CA ALA A 376 9.61 -12.72 -4.60
C ALA A 376 10.37 -13.15 -3.33
N LYS A 377 10.79 -12.18 -2.52
CA LYS A 377 11.49 -12.40 -1.24
C LYS A 377 10.56 -12.27 -0.03
N LEU A 378 9.31 -11.88 -0.23
CA LEU A 378 8.30 -11.75 0.83
C LEU A 378 7.83 -13.13 1.31
N ARG A 379 8.38 -13.59 2.44
CA ARG A 379 7.98 -14.83 3.11
C ARG A 379 7.48 -14.52 4.52
N VAL A 380 6.43 -15.23 4.93
CA VAL A 380 5.81 -15.07 6.27
C VAL A 380 6.83 -15.38 7.37
N GLU A 381 7.57 -16.48 7.25
CA GLU A 381 8.62 -16.88 8.20
C GLU A 381 9.68 -15.79 8.40
N THR A 382 10.08 -15.11 7.33
CA THR A 382 11.08 -14.04 7.40
C THR A 382 10.51 -12.80 8.10
N LEU A 383 9.23 -12.46 7.87
CA LEU A 383 8.55 -11.39 8.62
C LEU A 383 8.43 -11.72 10.11
N ASP A 384 8.07 -12.96 10.44
CA ASP A 384 7.97 -13.43 11.82
C ASP A 384 9.34 -13.33 12.53
N GLN A 385 10.43 -13.71 11.85
CA GLN A 385 11.80 -13.58 12.37
C GLN A 385 12.23 -12.12 12.57
N ILE A 386 11.86 -11.20 11.67
CA ILE A 386 12.15 -9.77 11.81
C ILE A 386 11.39 -9.21 13.02
N GLU A 387 10.08 -9.46 13.10
CA GLU A 387 9.23 -8.99 14.20
C GLU A 387 9.69 -9.56 15.55
N ALA A 388 10.07 -10.84 15.60
CA ALA A 388 10.65 -11.44 16.80
C ALA A 388 11.97 -10.79 17.20
N SER A 389 12.88 -10.55 16.24
CA SER A 389 14.16 -9.88 16.53
C SER A 389 13.97 -8.45 17.06
N LEU A 390 13.01 -7.71 16.50
CA LEU A 390 12.68 -6.36 16.95
C LEU A 390 11.99 -6.36 18.31
N LYS A 391 11.14 -7.35 18.59
CA LYS A 391 10.51 -7.54 19.90
C LYS A 391 11.55 -7.81 20.97
N ASP A 392 12.46 -8.77 20.73
CA ASP A 392 13.54 -9.10 21.66
C ASP A 392 14.45 -7.88 21.90
N ALA A 393 14.77 -7.10 20.85
CA ALA A 393 15.54 -5.87 20.98
C ALA A 393 14.79 -4.80 21.80
N ALA A 394 13.46 -4.72 21.69
CA ALA A 394 12.63 -3.81 22.48
C ALA A 394 12.59 -4.23 23.96
N GLU A 395 12.48 -5.53 24.25
CA GLU A 395 12.53 -6.07 25.62
C GLU A 395 13.89 -5.80 26.30
N ILE A 396 14.99 -5.94 25.54
CA ILE A 396 16.34 -5.58 26.03
C ILE A 396 16.44 -4.08 26.28
N LYS A 397 15.94 -3.25 25.34
CA LYS A 397 15.91 -1.79 25.52
C LYS A 397 15.15 -1.41 26.78
N GLU A 398 13.98 -2.00 27.01
CA GLU A 398 13.19 -1.78 28.21
C GLU A 398 13.94 -2.19 29.48
N THR A 399 14.62 -3.33 29.46
CA THR A 399 15.47 -3.78 30.57
C THR A 399 16.57 -2.77 30.87
N LEU A 400 17.29 -2.29 29.85
CA LEU A 400 18.34 -1.27 29.98
C LEU A 400 17.80 0.04 30.57
N ILE A 401 16.60 0.47 30.15
CA ILE A 401 15.94 1.67 30.68
C ILE A 401 15.59 1.47 32.15
N ARG A 402 14.87 0.39 32.50
CA ARG A 402 14.41 0.12 33.87
C ARG A 402 15.56 0.04 34.86
N CYS A 403 16.66 -0.65 34.50
CA CYS A 403 17.86 -0.73 35.35
C CYS A 403 18.53 0.63 35.61
N ASN A 404 18.27 1.64 34.77
CA ASN A 404 18.88 2.97 34.85
C ASN A 404 17.91 4.09 35.29
N MET A 405 16.63 3.81 35.58
CA MET A 405 15.68 4.85 36.03
C MET A 405 16.08 5.51 37.36
N ARG A 406 16.78 4.78 38.23
CA ARG A 406 17.32 5.30 39.50
C ARG A 406 18.35 6.40 39.28
N LEU A 407 19.11 6.33 38.18
CA LEU A 407 20.06 7.38 37.79
C LEU A 407 19.32 8.67 37.48
N VAL A 408 18.27 8.61 36.65
CA VAL A 408 17.46 9.79 36.30
C VAL A 408 16.85 10.41 37.56
N THR A 409 16.29 9.58 38.45
CA THR A 409 15.75 10.03 39.73
C THR A 409 16.79 10.81 40.54
N SER A 410 18.02 10.31 40.62
CA SER A 410 19.10 10.97 41.37
C SER A 410 19.54 12.30 40.75
N ILE A 411 19.57 12.40 39.42
CA ILE A 411 19.94 13.62 38.69
C ILE A 411 18.80 14.66 38.80
N ALA A 412 17.56 14.25 38.55
CA ALA A 412 16.38 15.11 38.65
C ALA A 412 16.23 15.72 40.06
N LYS A 413 16.43 14.92 41.13
CA LYS A 413 16.40 15.42 42.52
C LYS A 413 17.41 16.55 42.79
N ARG A 414 18.57 16.52 42.13
CA ARG A 414 19.60 17.57 42.28
C ARG A 414 19.21 18.87 41.58
N HIS A 415 18.40 18.80 40.53
CA HIS A 415 18.04 19.94 39.68
C HIS A 415 16.62 20.48 39.92
N SER A 416 15.76 19.76 40.65
CA SER A 416 14.38 20.18 40.86
C SER A 416 14.24 21.41 41.75
N GLY A 417 15.18 21.68 42.67
CA GLY A 417 15.15 22.84 43.57
C GLY A 417 13.94 22.82 44.52
N GLN A 418 12.75 23.16 44.00
CA GLN A 418 11.44 23.01 44.64
C GLN A 418 10.74 21.70 44.22
N ALA A 419 9.85 21.18 45.07
CA ALA A 419 9.20 19.88 44.86
C ALA A 419 8.27 19.83 43.63
N GLU A 420 7.69 20.97 43.22
CA GLU A 420 6.66 21.02 42.17
C GLU A 420 7.18 20.66 40.76
N ASN A 421 8.48 20.83 40.48
CA ASN A 421 9.06 20.54 39.15
C ASN A 421 9.72 19.16 39.05
N PHE A 422 9.72 18.37 40.12
CA PHE A 422 10.48 17.12 40.16
C PHE A 422 9.98 16.10 39.13
N PHE A 423 8.66 15.88 39.04
CA PHE A 423 8.10 14.87 38.14
C PHE A 423 8.16 15.25 36.66
N GLU A 424 8.11 16.55 36.35
CA GLU A 424 8.32 17.05 34.99
C GLU A 424 9.76 16.80 34.54
N LEU A 425 10.74 17.15 35.39
CA LEU A 425 12.15 16.87 35.13
C LEU A 425 12.45 15.37 35.07
N LEU A 426 11.84 14.57 35.94
CA LEU A 426 11.97 13.12 35.89
C LEU A 426 11.46 12.57 34.55
N SER A 427 10.30 13.04 34.08
CA SER A 427 9.71 12.62 32.81
C SER A 427 10.58 13.01 31.61
N ASP A 428 11.07 14.26 31.58
CA ASP A 428 11.98 14.75 30.54
C ASP A 428 13.34 14.01 30.58
N GLY A 429 13.84 13.72 31.79
CA GLY A 429 15.05 12.94 32.01
C GLY A 429 14.91 11.49 31.52
N ASN A 430 13.75 10.87 31.72
CA ASN A 430 13.43 9.53 31.23
C ASN A 430 13.42 9.50 29.69
N ILE A 431 12.90 10.54 29.03
CA ILE A 431 12.97 10.66 27.56
C ILE A 431 14.42 10.76 27.08
N SER A 432 15.25 11.55 27.77
CA SER A 432 16.68 11.65 27.46
C SER A 432 17.41 10.32 27.67
N LEU A 433 17.09 9.58 28.74
CA LEU A 433 17.61 8.24 29.00
C LEU A 433 17.24 7.27 27.87
N MET A 434 15.97 7.24 27.44
CA MET A 434 15.51 6.38 26.34
C MET A 434 16.30 6.63 25.05
N ARG A 435 16.55 7.90 24.71
CA ARG A 435 17.38 8.30 23.56
C ARG A 435 18.85 7.93 23.76
N ALA A 436 19.36 8.05 24.99
CA ALA A 436 20.73 7.67 25.32
C ALA A 436 20.97 6.16 25.15
N VAL A 437 20.00 5.32 25.53
CA VAL A 437 20.07 3.86 25.30
C VAL A 437 20.15 3.53 23.81
N GLU A 438 19.46 4.26 22.95
CA GLU A 438 19.52 4.02 21.49
C GLU A 438 20.86 4.42 20.87
N LYS A 439 21.54 5.42 21.44
CA LYS A 439 22.75 6.03 20.87
C LYS A 439 24.05 5.65 21.58
N PHE A 440 23.97 4.85 22.63
CA PHE A 440 25.15 4.49 23.42
C PHE A 440 26.05 3.49 22.73
N ASP A 441 27.27 3.92 22.45
CA ASP A 441 28.33 3.10 21.86
C ASP A 441 29.08 2.29 22.95
N TYR A 442 28.71 1.02 23.07
CA TYR A 442 29.28 0.09 24.05
C TYR A 442 30.74 -0.30 23.77
N PHE A 443 31.25 -0.05 22.55
CA PHE A 443 32.62 -0.39 22.18
C PHE A 443 33.66 0.54 22.82
N ARG A 444 33.27 1.76 23.18
CA ARG A 444 34.17 2.77 23.78
C ARG A 444 34.63 2.43 25.20
N GLY A 445 34.20 1.31 25.78
CA GLY A 445 34.67 0.81 27.07
C GLY A 445 34.22 1.61 28.31
N ASN A 446 33.50 2.71 28.13
CA ASN A 446 32.93 3.54 29.19
C ASN A 446 31.68 2.89 29.79
N LYS A 447 31.40 3.16 31.06
CA LYS A 447 30.13 2.79 31.70
C LYS A 447 28.97 3.59 31.08
N PHE A 448 27.81 2.95 30.92
CA PHE A 448 26.63 3.63 30.34
C PHE A 448 26.20 4.85 31.17
N SER A 449 26.30 4.77 32.50
CA SER A 449 25.95 5.85 33.42
C SER A 449 26.67 7.17 33.13
N THR A 450 27.95 7.12 32.69
CA THR A 450 28.73 8.31 32.32
C THR A 450 28.10 9.04 31.12
N TYR A 451 27.76 8.29 30.08
CA TYR A 451 27.14 8.83 28.87
C TYR A 451 25.70 9.31 29.14
N ALA A 452 24.91 8.49 29.83
CA ALA A 452 23.52 8.79 30.17
C ALA A 452 23.42 10.06 31.03
N SER A 453 24.30 10.22 32.02
CA SER A 453 24.32 11.42 32.87
C SER A 453 24.54 12.69 32.06
N TRP A 454 25.47 12.67 31.11
CA TRP A 454 25.72 13.81 30.23
C TRP A 454 24.54 14.10 29.30
N ALA A 455 23.91 13.07 28.73
CA ALA A 455 22.72 13.23 27.90
C ALA A 455 21.54 13.84 28.67
N ILE A 456 21.32 13.40 29.91
CA ILE A 456 20.26 13.94 30.79
C ILE A 456 20.56 15.38 31.16
N MET A 457 21.78 15.67 31.64
CA MET A 457 22.18 17.04 32.01
C MET A 457 22.12 18.00 30.84
N LYS A 458 22.53 17.57 29.64
CA LYS A 458 22.44 18.40 28.42
C LYS A 458 21.00 18.71 28.03
N ASN A 459 20.07 17.78 28.25
CA ASN A 459 18.66 18.01 28.02
C ASN A 459 18.09 19.01 29.04
N PHE A 460 18.38 18.82 30.33
CA PHE A 460 17.96 19.72 31.41
C PHE A 460 18.50 21.14 31.25
N ALA A 461 19.74 21.29 30.79
CA ALA A 461 20.31 22.61 30.48
C ALA A 461 19.53 23.37 29.40
N ARG A 462 18.70 22.68 28.60
CA ARG A 462 17.80 23.29 27.60
C ARG A 462 16.37 23.43 28.12
N SER A 463 15.82 22.37 28.71
CA SER A 463 14.41 22.36 29.13
C SER A 463 14.13 23.26 30.34
N ILE A 464 15.04 23.33 31.32
CA ILE A 464 14.83 24.14 32.53
C ILE A 464 14.68 25.65 32.19
N PRO A 465 15.59 26.28 31.41
CA PRO A 465 15.42 27.68 31.02
C PRO A 465 14.16 27.93 30.18
N ASP A 466 13.85 27.04 29.23
CA ASP A 466 12.67 27.18 28.36
C ASP A 466 11.36 27.11 29.16
N GLU A 467 11.29 26.19 30.12
CA GLU A 467 10.14 26.05 31.00
C GLU A 467 9.99 27.26 31.93
N LYS A 468 11.08 27.75 32.52
CA LYS A 468 11.09 28.97 33.33
C LYS A 468 10.59 30.18 32.52
N ASN A 469 11.13 30.37 31.31
CA ASN A 469 10.69 31.43 30.40
C ASN A 469 9.20 31.31 30.04
N ARG A 470 8.70 30.09 29.84
CA ARG A 470 7.29 29.83 29.56
C ARG A 470 6.43 30.18 30.78
N ARG A 471 6.81 29.72 31.97
CA ARG A 471 6.09 30.04 33.21
C ARG A 471 6.03 31.54 33.42
N GLU A 472 7.18 32.23 33.35
CA GLU A 472 7.26 33.69 33.51
C GLU A 472 6.41 34.47 32.48
N ARG A 473 6.35 34.02 31.22
CA ARG A 473 5.54 34.68 30.19
C ARG A 473 4.03 34.48 30.35
N PHE A 474 3.61 33.37 30.94
CA PHE A 474 2.20 32.96 30.97
C PHE A 474 1.62 32.92 32.40
N VAL A 475 2.24 33.60 33.37
CA VAL A 475 1.63 33.80 34.70
C VAL A 475 0.40 34.71 34.56
N THR A 476 -0.78 34.13 34.64
CA THR A 476 -2.04 34.86 34.86
C THR A 476 -2.23 35.03 36.37
N GLY A 477 -1.62 36.07 36.95
CA GLY A 477 -1.62 36.22 38.41
C GLY A 477 -1.22 37.59 38.95
N ASN A 478 -1.01 38.58 38.09
CA ASN A 478 -0.84 39.96 38.57
C ASN A 478 -2.19 40.70 38.68
N GLU A 479 -3.34 40.04 38.52
CA GLU A 479 -4.67 40.69 38.61
C GLU A 479 -4.86 41.41 39.95
N GLU A 480 -4.47 40.79 41.08
CA GLU A 480 -4.54 41.45 42.40
C GLU A 480 -3.60 42.66 42.51
N VAL A 481 -2.46 42.65 41.81
CA VAL A 481 -1.52 43.78 41.76
C VAL A 481 -2.06 44.90 40.87
N PHE A 482 -2.82 44.56 39.82
CA PHE A 482 -3.49 45.54 38.96
C PHE A 482 -4.71 46.16 39.63
N ASP A 483 -5.49 45.40 40.41
CA ASP A 483 -6.63 45.91 41.18
C ASP A 483 -6.21 46.84 42.34
N ALA A 484 -5.04 46.59 42.95
CA ALA A 484 -4.51 47.44 44.02
C ALA A 484 -3.75 48.69 43.52
N ALA A 485 -3.42 48.75 42.24
CA ALA A 485 -2.73 49.90 41.66
C ALA A 485 -3.74 51.03 41.41
N VAL A 486 -3.58 52.15 42.12
CA VAL A 486 -4.38 53.36 41.88
C VAL A 486 -4.23 53.80 40.42
N ASP A 487 -5.35 53.88 39.67
CA ASP A 487 -5.34 54.40 38.31
C ASP A 487 -4.93 55.87 38.34
N LYS A 488 -3.75 56.17 37.78
CA LYS A 488 -3.17 57.51 37.70
C LYS A 488 -3.55 58.25 36.41
N ARG A 489 -4.41 57.66 35.57
CA ARG A 489 -4.93 58.35 34.38
C ARG A 489 -5.81 59.49 34.86
N THR A 490 -5.42 60.72 34.51
CA THR A 490 -6.23 61.92 34.71
C THR A 490 -7.58 61.70 34.01
N ASP A 491 -8.70 62.01 34.66
CA ASP A 491 -10.02 61.87 34.05
C ASP A 491 -10.05 62.69 32.76
N GLU A 492 -10.15 62.00 31.62
CA GLU A 492 -10.12 62.61 30.29
C GLU A 492 -11.21 63.68 30.17
N LYS A 493 -12.33 63.50 30.88
CA LYS A 493 -13.42 64.49 30.95
C LYS A 493 -13.00 65.76 31.68
N GLU A 494 -12.28 65.66 32.78
CA GLU A 494 -11.79 66.84 33.51
C GLU A 494 -10.74 67.60 32.69
N CYS A 495 -9.83 66.87 32.02
CA CYS A 495 -8.84 67.48 31.13
C CYS A 495 -9.50 68.21 29.95
N LEU A 496 -10.50 67.59 29.30
CA LEU A 496 -11.24 68.21 28.21
C LEU A 496 -12.03 69.45 28.68
N ALA A 497 -12.73 69.35 29.81
CA ALA A 497 -13.47 70.48 30.37
C ALA A 497 -12.53 71.66 30.73
N ALA A 498 -11.37 71.39 31.32
CA ALA A 498 -10.37 72.41 31.61
C ALA A 498 -9.79 73.05 30.33
N ALA A 499 -9.54 72.25 29.29
CA ALA A 499 -9.05 72.73 28.00
C ALA A 499 -10.09 73.60 27.27
N GLU A 500 -11.38 73.22 27.29
CA GLU A 500 -12.47 74.02 26.75
C GLU A 500 -12.58 75.36 27.48
N GLN A 501 -12.56 75.35 28.82
CA GLN A 501 -12.58 76.59 29.62
C GLN A 501 -11.37 77.49 29.31
N ALA A 502 -10.17 76.93 29.20
CA ALA A 502 -8.97 77.67 28.82
C ALA A 502 -9.10 78.30 27.42
N THR A 503 -9.65 77.56 26.46
CA THR A 503 -9.86 78.02 25.08
C THR A 503 -10.83 79.21 25.02
N VAL A 504 -11.94 79.14 25.77
CA VAL A 504 -12.89 80.26 25.89
C VAL A 504 -12.22 81.49 26.49
N LYS A 505 -11.43 81.31 27.57
CA LYS A 505 -10.69 82.42 28.21
C LYS A 505 -9.68 83.07 27.25
N VAL A 506 -8.91 82.26 26.50
CA VAL A 506 -7.95 82.77 25.52
C VAL A 506 -8.64 83.54 24.39
N ASN A 507 -9.75 83.03 23.85
CA ASN A 507 -10.49 83.72 22.78
C ASN A 507 -11.04 85.08 23.24
N ARG A 508 -11.56 85.18 24.47
CA ARG A 508 -11.97 86.47 25.04
C ARG A 508 -10.82 87.47 25.14
N LEU A 509 -9.63 87.03 25.56
CA LEU A 509 -8.45 87.90 25.64
C LEU A 509 -7.99 88.39 24.26
N LEU A 510 -8.09 87.53 23.24
CA LEU A 510 -7.74 87.87 21.87
C LEU A 510 -8.66 88.94 21.27
N ASP A 511 -9.91 89.07 21.74
CA ASP A 511 -10.86 90.06 21.23
C ASP A 511 -10.47 91.52 21.52
N TYR A 512 -9.63 91.75 22.52
CA TYR A 512 -9.08 93.09 22.82
C TYR A 512 -7.94 93.51 21.90
N LEU A 513 -7.39 92.59 21.10
CA LEU A 513 -6.35 92.91 20.12
C LEU A 513 -6.96 93.45 18.83
N GLU A 514 -6.21 94.32 18.15
CA GLU A 514 -6.54 94.77 16.81
C GLU A 514 -6.64 93.56 15.85
N PRO A 515 -7.52 93.58 14.83
CA PRO A 515 -7.78 92.41 13.99
C PRO A 515 -6.51 91.77 13.40
N ARG A 516 -5.56 92.58 12.93
CA ARG A 516 -4.27 92.11 12.40
C ARG A 516 -3.35 91.51 13.46
N GLU A 517 -3.34 92.08 14.66
CA GLU A 517 -2.55 91.56 15.79
C GLU A 517 -3.12 90.22 16.28
N ARG A 518 -4.45 90.10 16.35
CA ARG A 518 -5.17 88.87 16.69
C ARG A 518 -4.87 87.75 15.71
N GLU A 519 -4.93 88.05 14.42
CA GLU A 519 -4.68 87.07 13.35
C GLU A 519 -3.23 86.57 13.37
N ILE A 520 -2.25 87.46 13.57
CA ILE A 520 -0.84 87.07 13.75
C ILE A 520 -0.68 86.13 14.95
N ILE A 521 -1.30 86.44 16.09
CA ILE A 521 -1.20 85.61 17.29
C ILE A 521 -1.87 84.25 17.08
N ARG A 522 -3.06 84.20 16.47
CA ARG A 522 -3.77 82.94 16.17
C ARG A 522 -2.95 82.05 15.23
N MET A 523 -2.41 82.61 14.15
CA MET A 523 -1.55 81.85 13.23
C MET A 523 -0.23 81.43 13.88
N ARG A 524 0.37 82.28 14.72
CA ARG A 524 1.65 82.00 15.38
C ARG A 524 1.53 80.94 16.48
N ALA A 525 0.42 80.95 17.22
CA ALA A 525 0.15 80.00 18.31
C ALA A 525 -0.62 78.75 17.84
N GLY A 526 -1.16 78.74 16.62
CA GLY A 526 -1.84 77.57 16.05
C GLY A 526 -3.28 77.37 16.55
N LEU A 527 -3.95 78.45 16.99
CA LEU A 527 -5.19 78.36 17.77
C LEU A 527 -6.46 77.97 16.97
N ASP A 528 -6.49 78.15 15.65
CA ASP A 528 -7.73 77.99 14.88
C ASP A 528 -7.98 76.55 14.36
N ASN A 529 -6.94 75.73 14.15
CA ASN A 529 -7.08 74.43 13.44
C ASN A 529 -6.30 73.27 14.08
N GLY A 530 -5.87 73.38 15.34
CA GLY A 530 -5.08 72.33 16.01
C GLY A 530 -3.76 72.01 15.30
N ALA A 531 -3.25 72.93 14.48
CA ALA A 531 -2.03 72.79 13.71
C ALA A 531 -0.87 73.50 14.43
N ASP A 532 0.36 72.99 14.25
CA ASP A 532 1.57 73.65 14.72
C ASP A 532 1.62 75.10 14.23
N GLY A 533 1.88 76.03 15.16
CA GLY A 533 1.92 77.46 14.87
C GLY A 533 2.89 77.83 13.73
N MET A 534 2.48 78.77 12.87
CA MET A 534 3.26 79.18 11.70
C MET A 534 4.52 79.98 12.09
N THR A 535 5.57 79.92 11.26
CA THR A 535 6.76 80.78 11.44
C THR A 535 6.46 82.22 11.04
N LEU A 536 7.19 83.18 11.62
CA LEU A 536 7.02 84.61 11.31
C LEU A 536 7.20 84.92 9.81
N GLU A 537 7.98 84.11 9.11
CA GLU A 537 8.25 84.23 7.68
C GLU A 537 7.03 83.83 6.84
N LYS A 538 6.44 82.67 7.13
CA LYS A 538 5.19 82.21 6.49
C LYS A 538 4.02 83.15 6.78
N ILE A 539 3.93 83.66 8.01
CA ILE A 539 2.90 84.65 8.38
C ILE A 539 3.12 85.95 7.59
N GLY A 540 4.38 86.36 7.40
CA GLY A 540 4.75 87.53 6.62
C GLY A 540 4.35 87.40 5.15
N GLU A 541 4.67 86.26 4.53
CA GLU A 541 4.24 85.93 3.17
C GLU A 541 2.72 85.98 3.02
N LYS A 542 1.98 85.39 3.96
CA LYS A 542 0.51 85.33 3.91
C LYS A 542 -0.17 86.69 4.10
N LEU A 543 0.39 87.54 4.95
CA LEU A 543 -0.14 88.89 5.22
C LEU A 543 0.46 89.97 4.30
N GLY A 544 1.38 89.61 3.40
CA GLY A 544 2.07 90.54 2.51
C GLY A 544 2.99 91.53 3.22
N ILE A 545 3.57 91.16 4.36
CA ILE A 545 4.46 92.00 5.17
C ILE A 545 5.79 91.32 5.47
N THR A 546 6.83 92.10 5.75
CA THR A 546 8.15 91.54 6.08
C THR A 546 8.11 90.76 7.39
N LYS A 547 8.95 89.71 7.49
CA LYS A 547 9.15 88.90 8.71
C LYS A 547 9.39 89.76 9.95
N GLU A 548 10.20 90.83 9.82
CA GLU A 548 10.47 91.74 10.94
C GLU A 548 9.24 92.55 11.35
N ARG A 549 8.36 92.91 10.39
CA ARG A 549 7.09 93.57 10.71
C ARG A 549 6.14 92.65 11.46
N VAL A 550 6.05 91.36 11.08
CA VAL A 550 5.29 90.36 11.85
C VAL A 550 5.85 90.24 13.26
N ARG A 551 7.17 90.19 13.42
CA ARG A 551 7.83 90.13 14.73
C ARG A 551 7.44 91.31 15.62
N GLN A 552 7.49 92.53 15.08
CA GLN A 552 7.10 93.74 15.81
C GLN A 552 5.63 93.72 16.25
N LEU A 553 4.72 93.34 15.35
CA LEU A 553 3.29 93.23 15.66
C LEU A 553 3.03 92.14 16.71
N ASN A 554 3.69 91.00 16.61
CA ASN A 554 3.60 89.92 17.59
C ASN A 554 4.08 90.36 18.98
N VAL A 555 5.22 91.06 19.07
CA VAL A 555 5.75 91.59 20.34
C VAL A 555 4.79 92.62 20.95
N ARG A 556 4.23 93.52 20.12
CA ARG A 556 3.25 94.51 20.56
C ARG A 556 1.97 93.85 21.07
N ALA A 557 1.45 92.88 20.34
CA ALA A 557 0.26 92.11 20.71
C ALA A 557 0.48 91.36 22.03
N MET A 558 1.61 90.67 22.19
CA MET A 558 1.96 89.98 23.44
C MET A 558 2.09 90.95 24.63
N LYS A 559 2.64 92.15 24.41
CA LYS A 559 2.71 93.19 25.46
C LYS A 559 1.31 93.66 25.86
N LYS A 560 0.42 93.90 24.89
CA LYS A 560 -0.99 94.25 25.14
C LYS A 560 -1.71 93.16 25.93
N LEU A 561 -1.60 91.89 25.50
CA LEU A 561 -2.18 90.75 26.21
C LEU A 561 -1.68 90.64 27.66
N ARG A 562 -0.38 90.82 27.90
CA ARG A 562 0.18 90.84 29.27
C ARG A 562 -0.43 91.95 30.12
N THR A 563 -0.52 93.17 29.59
CA THR A 563 -1.13 94.29 30.33
C THR A 563 -2.62 94.08 30.59
N ILE A 564 -3.36 93.44 29.67
CA ILE A 564 -4.78 93.11 29.85
C ILE A 564 -4.94 92.06 30.95
N VAL A 565 -4.13 90.99 30.93
CA VAL A 565 -4.15 89.95 31.97
C VAL A 565 -3.76 90.53 33.34
N GLU A 566 -2.81 91.47 33.39
CA GLU A 566 -2.46 92.17 34.64
C GLU A 566 -3.57 93.09 35.14
N LYS A 567 -4.32 93.75 34.25
CA LYS A 567 -5.43 94.66 34.61
C LYS A 567 -6.74 93.93 34.96
N HIS A 568 -7.02 92.78 34.36
CA HIS A 568 -8.24 91.99 34.58
C HIS A 568 -8.03 90.79 35.50
N LYS A 569 -6.98 90.81 36.32
CA LYS A 569 -6.67 89.78 37.32
C LYS A 569 -7.73 89.64 38.42
N GLU A 570 -8.72 90.54 38.48
CA GLU A 570 -9.80 90.54 39.48
C GLU A 570 -11.20 90.17 38.91
N GLU A 571 -11.34 89.81 37.62
CA GLU A 571 -12.64 89.36 37.03
C GLU A 571 -12.56 88.13 36.09
N VAL A 572 -11.62 87.18 36.27
CA VAL A 572 -11.50 85.94 35.45
C VAL A 572 -11.36 84.66 36.25
#